data_AF-A0A2S6AAV1-F1
#
_entry.id   AF-A0A2S6AAV1-F1
#
_cell.length_a   1.000
_cell.length_b   1.000
_cell.length_c   1.000
_cell.angle_alpha   90.00
_cell.angle_beta   90.00
_cell.angle_gamma   90.00
#
_symmetry.space_group_name_H-M   'P 1'
#
loop_
_entity.id
_entity.type
_entity.pdbx_description
1 polymer ?
#
loop_
_entity_poly.entity_id
_entity_poly.type
_entity_poly.pdbx_seq_one_letter_code
_entity_poly.pdbx_strand_id
1 'polypeptide(L)'
;MATDQGRPIINTRAGGHIRHQKAERTFALSATDFSVTRQLTYELSNVAQDELQGIGWTADTKHFLKNLMYSVSRELEEPKQVQLTIREIDNHTAAELNAKRRAAEQSDPEAPIIRTIPDIVNIWLTALRIVWRHLGPLEGRYRTGYDEHEIESALAAVEVMAH
;
A
#
# COMPACT_ATOMS: atom_id res chain seq x y z
N MET A 1 28.89 -29.69 61.15
CA MET A 1 29.48 -28.51 60.49
C MET A 1 28.46 -28.01 59.50
N ALA A 2 27.85 -26.87 59.81
CA ALA A 2 26.89 -26.18 58.95
C ALA A 2 27.66 -25.20 58.06
N THR A 3 27.32 -25.14 56.78
CA THR A 3 27.63 -23.99 55.93
C THR A 3 26.34 -23.46 55.35
N ASP A 4 26.18 -22.17 55.62
CA ASP A 4 25.04 -21.31 55.44
C ASP A 4 25.30 -20.41 54.21
N GLN A 5 24.21 -20.09 53.50
CA GLN A 5 23.95 -18.96 52.57
C GLN A 5 24.75 -18.78 51.28
N GLY A 6 23.98 -18.80 50.19
CA GLY A 6 24.25 -18.09 48.94
C GLY A 6 22.99 -18.03 48.08
N ARG A 7 22.11 -17.05 48.35
CA ARG A 7 20.88 -16.75 47.59
C ARG A 7 21.18 -16.40 46.12
N PRO A 8 20.19 -16.54 45.22
CA PRO A 8 20.40 -16.49 43.77
C PRO A 8 20.60 -15.05 43.28
N ILE A 9 21.55 -14.85 42.37
CA ILE A 9 21.65 -13.62 41.57
C ILE A 9 20.51 -13.67 40.55
N ILE A 10 19.42 -12.99 40.88
CA ILE A 10 18.36 -12.65 39.93
C ILE A 10 18.98 -11.71 38.90
N ASN A 11 19.30 -12.23 37.72
CA ASN A 11 19.66 -11.38 36.58
C ASN A 11 18.36 -10.92 35.91
N THR A 12 17.74 -9.90 36.50
CA THR A 12 16.65 -9.14 35.87
C THR A 12 17.23 -8.33 34.72
N ARG A 13 17.54 -8.98 33.58
CA ARG A 13 17.75 -8.24 32.35
C ARG A 13 16.38 -7.83 31.81
N ALA A 14 16.04 -6.62 32.22
CA ALA A 14 15.37 -5.57 31.46
C ALA A 14 14.42 -6.08 30.38
N GLY A 15 13.13 -5.82 30.61
CA GLY A 15 12.13 -5.82 29.57
C GLY A 15 12.63 -5.04 28.36
N GLY A 16 13.13 -5.78 27.38
CA GLY A 16 13.23 -5.29 26.03
C GLY A 16 11.81 -5.00 25.63
N HIS A 17 11.50 -3.72 25.42
CA HIS A 17 10.35 -3.31 24.66
C HIS A 17 10.28 -4.23 23.43
N ILE A 18 9.36 -5.18 23.45
CA ILE A 18 8.84 -5.76 22.23
C ILE A 18 8.09 -4.58 21.60
N ARG A 19 8.84 -3.69 20.93
CA ARG A 19 8.29 -2.97 19.80
C ARG A 19 7.81 -4.11 18.93
N HIS A 20 6.50 -4.32 18.92
CA HIS A 20 5.87 -5.04 17.84
C HIS A 20 6.25 -4.23 16.60
N GLN A 21 7.41 -4.52 15.99
CA GLN A 21 7.67 -4.20 14.60
C GLN A 21 6.54 -4.90 13.89
N LYS A 22 5.51 -4.17 13.52
CA LYS A 22 4.45 -4.73 12.69
C LYS A 22 5.16 -5.25 11.45
N ALA A 23 4.98 -6.54 11.19
CA ALA A 23 5.76 -7.27 10.19
C ALA A 23 5.66 -6.56 8.83
N GLU A 24 6.78 -6.48 8.12
CA GLU A 24 6.77 -6.10 6.70
C GLU A 24 5.92 -7.13 5.95
N ARG A 25 4.92 -6.66 5.20
CA ARG A 25 4.00 -7.51 4.44
C ARG A 25 4.11 -7.16 2.97
N THR A 26 4.31 -8.15 2.11
CA THR A 26 4.38 -7.96 0.66
C THR A 26 3.23 -8.69 -0.01
N PHE A 27 2.55 -7.99 -0.91
CA PHE A 27 1.43 -8.49 -1.69
C PHE A 27 1.68 -8.25 -3.17
N ALA A 28 1.18 -9.13 -4.03
CA ALA A 28 1.26 -8.95 -5.46
C ALA A 28 -0.10 -8.51 -6.01
N LEU A 29 -0.10 -7.49 -6.86
CA LEU A 29 -1.23 -7.15 -7.72
C LEU A 29 -0.89 -7.57 -9.15
N SER A 30 -1.87 -8.14 -9.84
CA SER A 30 -1.78 -8.38 -11.28
C SER A 30 -1.63 -7.07 -12.05
N ALA A 31 -1.24 -7.14 -13.33
CA ALA A 31 -1.16 -5.96 -14.17
C ALA A 31 -2.54 -5.27 -14.27
N THR A 32 -3.58 -6.08 -14.37
CA THR A 32 -4.98 -5.64 -14.44
C THR A 32 -5.40 -4.97 -13.14
N ASP A 33 -5.25 -5.64 -12.00
CA ASP A 33 -5.68 -5.09 -10.69
C ASP A 33 -4.94 -3.78 -10.36
N PHE A 34 -3.64 -3.70 -10.67
CA PHE A 34 -2.88 -2.46 -10.48
C PHE A 34 -3.42 -1.34 -11.38
N SER A 35 -3.73 -1.64 -12.64
CA SER A 35 -4.20 -0.65 -13.60
C SER A 35 -5.59 -0.14 -13.28
N VAL A 36 -6.50 -1.01 -12.83
CA VAL A 36 -7.82 -0.64 -12.29
C VAL A 36 -7.65 0.27 -11.06
N THR A 37 -6.85 -0.18 -10.09
CA THR A 37 -6.59 0.57 -8.85
C THR A 37 -5.98 1.94 -9.14
N ARG A 38 -5.10 2.03 -10.14
CA ARG A 38 -4.53 3.29 -10.63
C ARG A 38 -5.62 4.24 -11.13
N GLN A 39 -6.52 3.77 -11.98
CA GLN A 39 -7.58 4.63 -12.53
C GLN A 39 -8.51 5.13 -11.43
N LEU A 40 -8.95 4.26 -10.52
CA LEU A 40 -9.75 4.67 -9.36
C LEU A 40 -9.00 5.68 -8.47
N THR A 41 -7.69 5.52 -8.30
CA THR A 41 -6.86 6.48 -7.55
C THR A 41 -6.82 7.86 -8.23
N TYR A 42 -6.86 7.91 -9.56
CA TYR A 42 -6.94 9.18 -10.30
C TYR A 42 -8.32 9.84 -10.20
N GLU A 43 -9.38 9.05 -10.17
CA GLU A 43 -10.75 9.55 -10.00
C GLU A 43 -11.03 10.16 -8.62
N LEU A 44 -10.13 9.97 -7.63
CA LEU A 44 -10.21 10.65 -6.33
C LEU A 44 -10.21 12.17 -6.41
N SER A 45 -9.72 12.77 -7.51
CA SER A 45 -9.86 14.23 -7.71
C SER A 45 -11.30 14.69 -7.93
N ASN A 46 -12.22 13.78 -8.23
CA ASN A 46 -13.63 14.06 -8.50
C ASN A 46 -14.53 13.80 -7.29
N VAL A 47 -13.97 13.33 -6.17
CA VAL A 47 -14.69 13.13 -4.90
C VAL A 47 -14.58 14.39 -4.05
N ALA A 48 -15.65 14.70 -3.31
CA ALA A 48 -15.69 15.83 -2.40
C ALA A 48 -14.61 15.70 -1.31
N GLN A 49 -13.89 16.79 -1.04
CA GLN A 49 -12.71 16.77 -0.18
C GLN A 49 -13.04 16.48 1.29
N ASP A 50 -14.19 16.94 1.76
CA ASP A 50 -14.70 16.73 3.11
C ASP A 50 -14.93 15.24 3.41
N GLU A 51 -15.49 14.50 2.46
CA GLU A 51 -15.70 13.06 2.58
C GLU A 51 -14.36 12.30 2.72
N LEU A 52 -13.36 12.68 1.91
CA LEU A 52 -12.03 12.08 1.99
C LEU A 52 -11.30 12.47 3.30
N GLN A 53 -11.43 13.72 3.75
CA GLN A 53 -10.84 14.16 5.02
C GLN A 53 -11.36 13.35 6.21
N GLY A 54 -12.65 12.96 6.19
CA GLY A 54 -13.28 12.14 7.22
C GLY A 54 -12.62 10.78 7.43
N ILE A 55 -11.90 10.26 6.43
CA ILE A 55 -11.19 8.96 6.49
C ILE A 55 -9.67 9.11 6.66
N GLY A 56 -9.19 10.32 6.99
CA GLY A 56 -7.77 10.61 7.17
C GLY A 56 -7.00 10.84 5.87
N TRP A 57 -7.70 11.11 4.76
CA TRP A 57 -7.05 11.49 3.50
C TRP A 57 -6.39 12.88 3.62
N THR A 58 -5.10 12.93 3.33
CA THR A 58 -4.30 14.17 3.39
C THR A 58 -3.70 14.53 2.03
N ALA A 59 -3.26 15.79 1.87
CA ALA A 59 -2.51 16.21 0.69
C ALA A 59 -1.24 15.36 0.48
N ASP A 60 -0.56 14.99 1.57
CA ASP A 60 0.63 14.13 1.53
C ASP A 60 0.29 12.72 1.06
N THR A 61 -0.83 12.15 1.53
CA THR A 61 -1.33 10.84 1.09
C THR A 61 -1.66 10.86 -0.40
N LYS A 62 -2.38 11.90 -0.85
CA LYS A 62 -2.69 12.12 -2.26
C LYS A 62 -1.43 12.22 -3.12
N HIS A 63 -0.46 13.03 -2.69
CA HIS A 63 0.79 13.22 -3.42
C HIS A 63 1.58 11.91 -3.52
N PHE A 64 1.71 11.19 -2.40
CA PHE A 64 2.38 9.90 -2.36
C PHE A 64 1.73 8.88 -3.30
N LEU A 65 0.42 8.66 -3.18
CA LEU A 65 -0.31 7.67 -4.00
C LEU A 65 -0.28 8.04 -5.48
N LYS A 66 -0.40 9.33 -5.83
CA LYS A 66 -0.25 9.80 -7.21
C LYS A 66 1.13 9.42 -7.77
N ASN A 67 2.20 9.71 -7.03
CA ASN A 67 3.57 9.39 -7.46
C ASN A 67 3.83 7.88 -7.51
N LEU A 68 3.25 7.11 -6.59
CA LEU A 68 3.26 5.65 -6.61
C LEU A 68 2.60 5.14 -7.89
N MET A 69 1.43 5.66 -8.26
CA MET A 69 0.74 5.25 -9.49
C MET A 69 1.56 5.56 -10.76
N TYR A 70 2.22 6.74 -10.81
CA TYR A 70 3.12 7.12 -11.91
C TYR A 70 4.44 6.37 -11.93
N SER A 71 4.78 5.66 -10.85
CA SER A 71 6.04 4.95 -10.75
C SER A 71 6.10 3.65 -11.56
N VAL A 72 4.95 3.19 -12.05
CA VAL A 72 4.77 1.95 -12.78
C VAL A 72 4.34 2.30 -14.20
N SER A 73 4.84 1.58 -15.21
CA SER A 73 4.50 1.84 -16.61
C SER A 73 2.99 1.79 -16.87
N ARG A 74 2.53 2.57 -17.84
CA ARG A 74 1.16 2.48 -18.37
C ARG A 74 0.94 1.23 -19.20
N GLU A 75 2.01 0.73 -19.81
CA GLU A 75 2.06 -0.48 -20.64
C GLU A 75 2.39 -1.72 -19.78
N LEU A 76 1.86 -1.77 -18.55
CA LEU A 76 2.04 -2.95 -17.71
C LEU A 76 1.12 -4.05 -18.24
N GLU A 77 1.71 -5.12 -18.76
CA GLU A 77 0.99 -6.26 -19.34
C GLU A 77 1.19 -7.52 -18.51
N GLU A 78 0.19 -8.40 -18.53
CA GLU A 78 0.31 -9.74 -17.97
C GLU A 78 1.43 -10.53 -18.68
N PRO A 79 2.17 -11.40 -17.99
CA PRO A 79 1.97 -11.86 -16.61
C PRO A 79 2.71 -11.02 -15.55
N LYS A 80 3.13 -9.79 -15.88
CA LYS A 80 3.92 -8.96 -14.97
C LYS A 80 3.08 -8.45 -13.80
N GLN A 81 3.64 -8.50 -12.60
CA GLN A 81 2.96 -8.10 -11.37
C GLN A 81 3.65 -6.92 -10.69
N VAL A 82 2.90 -6.18 -9.89
CA VAL A 82 3.44 -5.15 -8.99
C VAL A 82 3.41 -5.70 -7.57
N GLN A 83 4.58 -5.81 -6.96
CA GLN A 83 4.73 -6.18 -5.56
C GLN A 83 4.64 -4.93 -4.68
N LEU A 84 3.66 -4.87 -3.80
CA LEU A 84 3.44 -3.81 -2.83
C LEU A 84 3.88 -4.27 -1.45
N THR A 85 4.92 -3.63 -0.91
CA THR A 85 5.50 -3.90 0.41
C THR A 85 5.02 -2.86 1.42
N ILE A 86 4.19 -3.24 2.38
CA ILE A 86 3.68 -2.37 3.44
C ILE A 86 4.69 -2.29 4.58
N ARG A 87 5.03 -1.08 5.01
CA ARG A 87 5.95 -0.82 6.13
C ARG A 87 5.44 0.32 7.01
N GLU A 88 5.73 0.24 8.31
CA GLU A 88 5.49 1.33 9.26
C GLU A 88 6.57 2.43 9.11
N ILE A 89 6.44 3.19 8.03
CA ILE A 89 7.30 4.32 7.70
C ILE A 89 6.44 5.47 7.21
N ASP A 90 6.98 6.68 7.17
CA ASP A 90 6.30 7.82 6.59
C ASP A 90 6.32 7.80 5.04
N ASN A 91 5.47 8.65 4.43
CA ASN A 91 5.34 8.78 2.98
C ASN A 91 6.66 9.18 2.29
N HIS A 92 7.48 10.01 2.94
CA HIS A 92 8.73 10.50 2.38
C HIS A 92 9.77 9.38 2.30
N THR A 93 9.97 8.65 3.40
CA THR A 93 10.84 7.47 3.47
C THR A 93 10.41 6.40 2.46
N ALA A 94 9.10 6.14 2.33
CA ALA A 94 8.59 5.21 1.32
C ALA A 94 8.88 5.68 -0.12
N ALA A 95 8.71 6.97 -0.39
CA ALA A 95 9.00 7.54 -1.71
C ALA A 95 10.49 7.44 -2.07
N GLU A 96 11.40 7.67 -1.12
CA GLU A 96 12.84 7.51 -1.33
C GLU A 96 13.21 6.05 -1.65
N LEU A 97 12.65 5.08 -0.93
CA LEU A 97 12.85 3.66 -1.21
C LEU A 97 12.36 3.30 -2.62
N ASN A 98 11.21 3.82 -3.01
CA ASN A 98 10.64 3.60 -4.34
C ASN A 98 11.48 4.23 -5.45
N ALA A 99 12.05 5.42 -5.23
CA ALA A 99 12.94 6.07 -6.18
C ALA A 99 14.22 5.25 -6.41
N LYS A 100 14.82 4.73 -5.33
CA LYS A 100 16.01 3.85 -5.40
C LYS A 100 15.71 2.56 -6.18
N ARG A 101 14.57 1.92 -5.91
CA ARG A 101 14.14 0.70 -6.62
C ARG A 101 13.89 0.96 -8.09
N ARG A 102 13.18 2.05 -8.43
CA ARG A 102 12.89 2.41 -9.83
C ARG A 102 14.18 2.63 -10.64
N ALA A 103 15.19 3.26 -10.05
CA ALA A 103 16.48 3.44 -10.73
C ALA A 103 17.17 2.09 -11.03
N ALA A 104 17.05 1.10 -10.15
CA ALA A 104 17.56 -0.24 -10.39
C ALA A 104 16.73 -0.99 -11.46
N GLU A 105 15.40 -0.90 -11.42
CA GLU A 105 14.50 -1.51 -12.40
C GLU A 105 14.71 -0.98 -13.83
N GLN A 106 15.15 0.27 -13.99
CA GLN A 106 15.50 0.81 -15.31
C GLN A 106 16.68 0.12 -15.97
N SER A 107 17.55 -0.55 -15.19
CA SER A 107 18.68 -1.30 -15.72
C SER A 107 18.33 -2.74 -16.11
N ASP A 108 17.18 -3.26 -15.68
CA ASP A 108 16.72 -4.61 -15.95
C ASP A 108 15.18 -4.62 -16.16
N PRO A 109 14.71 -4.59 -17.42
CA PRO A 109 13.28 -4.61 -17.75
C PRO A 109 12.53 -5.84 -17.23
N GLU A 110 13.22 -6.97 -16.99
CA GLU A 110 12.63 -8.21 -16.47
C GLU A 110 12.53 -8.21 -14.94
N ALA A 111 13.16 -7.23 -14.27
CA ALA A 111 13.10 -7.13 -12.82
C ALA A 111 11.64 -6.98 -12.33
N PRO A 112 11.31 -7.60 -11.18
CA PRO A 112 10.02 -7.42 -10.55
C PRO A 112 9.82 -5.95 -10.17
N ILE A 113 8.60 -5.44 -10.39
CA ILE A 113 8.25 -4.07 -10.00
C ILE A 113 7.87 -4.09 -8.54
N ILE A 114 8.71 -3.52 -7.68
CA ILE A 114 8.47 -3.54 -6.23
C ILE A 114 8.32 -2.12 -5.71
N ARG A 115 7.21 -1.85 -5.01
CA ARG A 115 6.94 -0.55 -4.39
C ARG A 115 6.64 -0.72 -2.91
N THR A 116 7.29 0.10 -2.10
CA THR A 116 7.01 0.24 -0.67
C THR A 116 5.87 1.23 -0.47
N ILE A 117 4.91 0.89 0.38
CA ILE A 117 3.83 1.77 0.81
C ILE A 117 3.83 1.89 2.35
N PRO A 118 3.58 3.09 2.90
CA PRO A 118 3.27 3.28 4.32
C PRO A 118 2.04 2.49 4.74
N ASP A 119 1.77 2.44 6.05
CA ASP A 119 0.54 1.83 6.59
C ASP A 119 -0.71 2.71 6.37
N ILE A 120 -0.89 3.18 5.13
CA ILE A 120 -2.01 3.99 4.63
C ILE A 120 -3.02 3.15 3.82
N VAL A 121 -2.83 1.82 3.77
CA VAL A 121 -3.62 0.93 2.90
C VAL A 121 -5.11 0.99 3.21
N ASN A 122 -5.47 1.06 4.49
CA ASN A 122 -6.87 1.22 4.91
C ASN A 122 -7.48 2.53 4.42
N ILE A 123 -6.72 3.63 4.48
CA ILE A 123 -7.16 4.95 3.97
C ILE A 123 -7.34 4.87 2.45
N TRP A 124 -6.38 4.24 1.76
CA TRP A 124 -6.43 4.09 0.31
C TRP A 124 -7.62 3.22 -0.14
N LEU A 125 -7.80 2.03 0.44
CA LEU A 125 -8.92 1.14 0.13
C LEU A 125 -10.27 1.82 0.36
N THR A 126 -10.42 2.51 1.50
CA THR A 126 -11.67 3.23 1.81
C THR A 126 -11.93 4.34 0.79
N ALA A 127 -10.89 5.07 0.38
CA ALA A 127 -11.00 6.10 -0.66
C ALA A 127 -11.41 5.51 -2.01
N LEU A 128 -10.83 4.35 -2.41
CA LEU A 128 -11.20 3.67 -3.66
C LEU A 128 -12.66 3.21 -3.65
N ARG A 129 -13.15 2.68 -2.52
CA ARG A 129 -14.56 2.30 -2.34
C ARG A 129 -15.51 3.50 -2.44
N ILE A 130 -15.12 4.65 -1.89
CA ILE A 130 -15.89 5.90 -2.01
C ILE A 130 -16.00 6.31 -3.48
N VAL A 131 -14.88 6.34 -4.21
CA VAL A 131 -14.88 6.64 -5.66
C VAL A 131 -15.81 5.69 -6.40
N TRP A 132 -15.64 4.39 -6.19
CA TRP A 132 -16.44 3.40 -6.90
C TRP A 132 -17.93 3.56 -6.63
N ARG A 133 -18.32 3.81 -5.38
CA ARG A 133 -19.71 4.09 -5.00
C ARG A 133 -20.28 5.33 -5.70
N HIS A 134 -19.47 6.37 -5.88
CA HIS A 134 -19.90 7.61 -6.57
C HIS A 134 -20.04 7.43 -8.08
N LEU A 135 -19.14 6.68 -8.70
CA LEU A 135 -19.22 6.41 -10.13
C LEU A 135 -20.37 5.43 -10.44
N GLY A 136 -20.44 4.34 -9.69
CA GLY A 136 -21.29 3.20 -10.02
C GLY A 136 -20.85 2.50 -11.32
N PRO A 137 -21.54 1.41 -11.71
CA PRO A 137 -21.08 0.53 -12.80
C PRO A 137 -20.89 1.21 -14.15
N LEU A 138 -21.86 2.05 -14.55
CA LEU A 138 -21.84 2.66 -15.88
C LEU A 138 -20.76 3.74 -16.01
N GLU A 139 -20.75 4.71 -15.09
CA GLU A 139 -19.77 5.81 -15.13
C GLU A 139 -18.37 5.28 -14.83
N GLY A 140 -18.22 4.31 -13.93
CA GLY A 140 -16.91 3.75 -13.64
C GLY A 140 -16.32 3.01 -14.83
N ARG A 141 -17.14 2.31 -15.63
CA ARG A 141 -16.68 1.78 -16.92
C ARG A 141 -16.28 2.88 -17.89
N TYR A 142 -17.08 3.93 -18.00
CA TYR A 142 -16.79 5.06 -18.89
C TYR A 142 -15.47 5.76 -18.53
N ARG A 143 -15.18 5.95 -17.24
CA ARG A 143 -14.00 6.69 -16.77
C ARG A 143 -12.74 5.85 -16.66
N THR A 144 -12.87 4.62 -16.19
CA THR A 144 -11.71 3.77 -15.92
C THR A 144 -11.37 2.85 -17.09
N GLY A 145 -12.35 2.56 -17.95
CA GLY A 145 -12.23 1.59 -19.04
C GLY A 145 -12.52 0.14 -18.64
N TYR A 146 -12.74 -0.13 -17.34
CA TYR A 146 -12.92 -1.49 -16.80
C TYR A 146 -14.38 -1.76 -16.43
N ASP A 147 -14.81 -3.01 -16.54
CA ASP A 147 -16.14 -3.40 -16.11
C ASP A 147 -16.27 -3.55 -14.58
N GLU A 148 -17.50 -3.72 -14.11
CA GLU A 148 -17.81 -3.88 -12.69
C GLU A 148 -17.07 -5.06 -12.05
N HIS A 149 -16.91 -6.17 -12.76
CA HIS A 149 -16.24 -7.34 -12.21
C HIS A 149 -14.74 -7.10 -12.03
N GLU A 150 -14.10 -6.46 -13.02
CA GLU A 150 -12.69 -6.07 -12.94
C GLU A 150 -12.44 -5.08 -11.80
N ILE A 151 -13.35 -4.12 -11.59
CA ILE A 151 -13.28 -3.14 -10.50
C ILE A 151 -13.42 -3.80 -9.14
N GLU A 152 -14.44 -4.64 -8.95
CA GLU A 152 -14.66 -5.35 -7.69
C GLU A 152 -13.52 -6.33 -7.38
N SER A 153 -12.98 -7.00 -8.39
CA SER A 153 -11.80 -7.87 -8.25
C SER A 153 -10.58 -7.09 -7.76
N ALA A 154 -10.29 -5.94 -8.37
CA ALA A 154 -9.17 -5.10 -7.95
C ALA A 154 -9.35 -4.56 -6.52
N LEU A 155 -10.57 -4.14 -6.14
CA LEU A 155 -10.88 -3.72 -4.78
C LEU A 155 -10.67 -4.85 -3.77
N ALA A 156 -11.07 -6.08 -4.10
CA ALA A 156 -10.83 -7.26 -3.26
C ALA A 156 -9.34 -7.57 -3.13
N ALA A 157 -8.56 -7.42 -4.20
CA ALA A 157 -7.10 -7.59 -4.16
C ALA A 157 -6.43 -6.56 -3.23
N VAL A 158 -6.91 -5.30 -3.22
CA VAL A 158 -6.45 -4.28 -2.28
C VAL A 158 -6.92 -4.55 -0.85
N GLU A 159 -8.11 -5.12 -0.66
CA GLU A 159 -8.62 -5.49 0.67
C GLU A 159 -7.76 -6.54 1.37
N VAL A 160 -7.20 -7.50 0.64
CA VAL A 160 -6.24 -8.47 1.20
C VAL A 160 -5.03 -7.78 1.84
N MET A 161 -4.61 -6.62 1.33
CA MET A 161 -3.49 -5.86 1.88
C MET A 161 -3.84 -5.12 3.20
N ALA A 162 -5.12 -4.82 3.41
CA ALA A 162 -5.62 -4.06 4.55
C ALA A 162 -5.70 -4.89 5.84
N HIS A 163 -5.73 -6.22 5.72
CA HIS A 163 -5.85 -7.19 6.82
C HIS A 163 -4.52 -7.91 7.13
#